data_AF-A0A3C1Z065-F1
#
_entry.id   AF-A0A3C1Z065-F1
#
_cell.length_a   1.000
_cell.length_b   1.000
_cell.length_c   1.000
_cell.angle_alpha   90.00
_cell.angle_beta   90.00
_cell.angle_gamma   90.00
#
_symmetry.space_group_name_H-M   'P 1'
#
loop_
_entity.id
_entity.type
_entity.pdbx_description
1 polymer ?
#
loop_
_entity_poly.entity_id
_entity_poly.type
_entity_poly.pdbx_seq_one_letter_code
_entity_poly.pdbx_strand_id
1 'polypeptide(L)' 'RLASLLQAIDSMPPKRRAVFIMFKFEQKSYLDIARELNISVKTVEHHLTKAMRYCRARFEALHLSTTSE' A
#
# COMPACT_ATOMS: atom_id res chain seq x y z
N ARG A 1 -4.19 12.26 -10.85
CA ARG A 1 -3.85 10.82 -10.75
C ARG A 1 -2.76 10.54 -9.70
N LEU A 2 -1.57 11.14 -9.78
CA LEU A 2 -0.49 10.91 -8.78
C LEU A 2 -0.82 11.42 -7.37
N ALA A 3 -1.39 12.64 -7.26
CA ALA A 3 -1.78 13.24 -5.98
C ALA A 3 -2.77 12.35 -5.17
N SER A 4 -3.69 11.69 -5.86
CA SER A 4 -4.69 10.81 -5.23
C SER A 4 -4.08 9.52 -4.68
N LEU A 5 -3.03 8.99 -5.34
CA LEU A 5 -2.29 7.84 -4.84
C LEU A 5 -1.48 8.21 -3.59
N LEU A 6 -0.83 9.37 -3.59
CA LEU A 6 -0.08 9.86 -2.44
C LEU A 6 -1.01 10.08 -1.24
N GLN A 7 -2.17 10.70 -1.44
CA GLN A 7 -3.18 10.82 -0.38
C GLN A 7 -3.66 9.45 0.15
N ALA A 8 -3.80 8.46 -0.73
CA ALA A 8 -4.19 7.11 -0.33
C ALA A 8 -3.10 6.41 0.50
N ILE A 9 -1.82 6.67 0.19
CA ILE A 9 -0.69 6.15 0.95
C ILE A 9 -0.61 6.87 2.31
N ASP A 10 -0.78 8.19 2.34
CA ASP A 10 -0.74 9.00 3.55
C ASP A 10 -1.88 8.66 4.52
N SER A 11 -3.06 8.31 4.02
CA SER A 11 -4.21 7.90 4.83
C SER A 11 -4.10 6.46 5.36
N MET A 12 -3.06 5.70 5.03
CA MET A 12 -2.85 4.37 5.59
C MET A 12 -2.33 4.43 7.04
N PRO A 13 -2.67 3.42 7.87
CA PRO A 13 -2.04 3.27 9.18
C PRO A 13 -0.51 3.19 9.08
N PRO A 14 0.25 3.76 10.04
CA PRO A 14 1.70 3.93 9.94
C PRO A 14 2.46 2.65 9.58
N LYS A 15 2.16 1.52 10.24
CA LYS A 15 2.80 0.23 9.96
C LYS A 15 2.51 -0.28 8.55
N ARG A 16 1.29 -0.09 8.05
CA ARG A 16 0.91 -0.50 6.69
C ARG A 16 1.61 0.35 5.64
N ARG A 17 1.68 1.67 5.88
CA ARG A 17 2.40 2.61 5.03
C ARG A 17 3.89 2.25 4.96
N ALA A 18 4.53 2.02 6.10
CA ALA A 18 5.94 1.62 6.17
C ALA A 18 6.21 0.35 5.34
N VAL A 19 5.44 -0.72 5.57
CA VAL A 19 5.56 -1.97 4.80
C VAL A 19 5.41 -1.73 3.29
N PHE A 20 4.41 -0.94 2.88
CA PHE A 20 4.19 -0.64 1.48
C PHE A 20 5.34 0.18 0.86
N ILE A 21 5.87 1.16 1.60
CA ILE A 21 6.98 1.99 1.13
C ILE A 21 8.25 1.17 0.94
N MET A 22 8.62 0.39 1.96
CA MET A 22 9.82 -0.46 1.95
C MET A 22 9.77 -1.49 0.82
N PHE A 23 8.59 -2.07 0.56
CA PHE A 23 8.44 -3.00 -0.56
C PHE A 23 8.46 -2.29 -1.92
N LYS A 24 7.70 -1.20 -2.08
CA LYS A 24 7.44 -0.61 -3.40
C LYS A 24 8.52 0.35 -3.88
N PHE A 25 9.13 1.11 -2.97
CA PHE A 25 10.12 2.13 -3.29
C PHE A 25 11.53 1.69 -2.91
N GLU A 26 11.71 1.01 -1.78
CA GLU A 26 13.03 0.51 -1.36
C GLU A 26 13.34 -0.89 -1.91
N GLN A 27 12.37 -1.55 -2.56
CA GLN A 27 12.51 -2.89 -3.16
C GLN A 27 12.99 -3.96 -2.16
N LYS A 28 12.72 -3.78 -0.86
CA LYS A 28 13.09 -4.75 0.18
C LYS A 28 12.26 -6.03 0.05
N SER A 29 12.87 -7.17 0.36
CA SER A 29 12.17 -8.45 0.42
C SER A 29 11.21 -8.51 1.61
N TYR A 30 10.22 -9.41 1.57
CA TYR A 30 9.30 -9.56 2.70
C TYR A 30 10.02 -9.97 3.99
N LEU A 31 11.10 -10.74 3.86
CA LEU A 31 11.93 -11.17 4.98
C LEU A 31 12.69 -10.00 5.61
N ASP A 32 13.23 -9.09 4.80
CA ASP A 32 13.96 -7.93 5.30
C ASP A 32 13.01 -6.96 6.01
N ILE A 33 11.82 -6.72 5.42
CA ILE A 33 10.78 -5.90 6.04
C ILE A 33 10.31 -6.51 7.36
N ALA A 34 10.12 -7.83 7.40
CA ALA A 34 9.71 -8.56 8.61
C ALA A 34 10.74 -8.38 9.74
N ARG A 35 12.03 -8.51 9.41
CA ARG A 35 13.13 -8.29 10.36
C ARG A 35 13.20 -6.85 10.86
N GLU A 36 13.15 -5.89 9.96
CA GLU A 36 13.30 -4.46 10.28
C GLU A 36 12.14 -3.92 11.12
N LEU A 37 10.91 -4.41 10.88
CA LEU A 37 9.73 -4.00 11.63
C LEU A 37 9.41 -4.92 12.82
N ASN A 38 10.22 -5.96 13.06
CA ASN A 38 10.03 -6.99 14.07
C ASN A 38 8.61 -7.59 14.06
N ILE A 39 8.19 -8.07 12.89
CA ILE A 39 6.90 -8.73 12.64
C ILE A 39 7.10 -10.01 11.82
N SER A 40 6.08 -10.87 11.76
CA SER A 40 6.17 -12.06 10.90
C SER A 40 6.07 -11.70 9.41
N VAL A 41 6.70 -12.49 8.54
CA VAL A 41 6.55 -12.39 7.07
C VAL A 41 5.06 -12.45 6.67
N LYS A 42 4.27 -13.30 7.33
CA LYS A 42 2.82 -13.38 7.13
C LYS A 42 2.10 -12.06 7.45
N THR A 43 2.58 -11.32 8.45
CA THR A 43 2.07 -9.98 8.80
C THR A 43 2.43 -8.97 7.71
N VAL A 44 3.63 -9.07 7.12
CA VAL A 44 4.05 -8.25 5.97
C VAL A 44 3.12 -8.48 4.77
N GLU A 45 2.88 -9.74 4.39
CA GLU A 45 1.96 -10.12 3.30
C GLU A 45 0.55 -9.58 3.52
N HIS A 46 0.03 -9.69 4.75
CA HIS A 46 -1.27 -9.14 5.12
C HIS A 46 -1.33 -7.62 4.99
N HIS A 47 -0.28 -6.92 5.42
CA HIS A 47 -0.18 -5.47 5.27
C HIS A 47 -0.11 -5.07 3.80
N LEU A 48 0.68 -5.75 2.96
CA LEU A 48 0.78 -5.50 1.53
C LEU A 48 -0.55 -5.75 0.81
N THR A 49 -1.22 -6.86 1.10
CA THR A 49 -2.54 -7.18 0.52
C THR A 49 -3.56 -6.09 0.86
N LYS A 50 -3.60 -5.65 2.11
CA LYS A 50 -4.49 -4.55 2.54
C LYS A 50 -4.10 -3.21 1.92
N ALA A 51 -2.81 -2.92 1.78
CA ALA A 51 -2.32 -1.69 1.16
C ALA A 51 -2.71 -1.62 -0.32
N MET A 52 -2.48 -2.70 -1.08
CA MET A 52 -2.85 -2.78 -2.49
C MET A 52 -4.35 -2.70 -2.71
N ARG A 53 -5.16 -3.39 -1.89
CA ARG A 53 -6.62 -3.25 -1.92
C ARG A 53 -7.08 -1.83 -1.65
N TYR A 54 -6.46 -1.15 -0.68
CA TYR A 54 -6.80 0.23 -0.34
C TYR A 54 -6.47 1.19 -1.50
N CYS A 55 -5.28 1.07 -2.09
CA CYS A 55 -4.89 1.84 -3.27
C CYS A 55 -5.82 1.57 -4.45
N ARG A 56 -6.15 0.30 -4.73
CA ARG A 56 -7.05 -0.09 -5.81
C ARG A 56 -8.45 0.47 -5.62
N ALA A 57 -9.04 0.32 -4.44
CA ALA A 57 -10.37 0.85 -4.15
C ALA A 57 -10.44 2.37 -4.32
N ARG A 58 -9.40 3.09 -3.89
CA ARG A 58 -9.33 4.55 -4.05
C ARG A 58 -9.12 4.97 -5.50
N PHE A 59 -8.39 4.16 -6.27
CA PHE A 59 -8.19 4.38 -7.70
C PHE A 59 -9.48 4.08 -8.47
N GLU A 60 -10.15 2.95 -8.23
CA GLU A 60 -11.42 2.56 -8.88
C GLU A 60 -12.58 3.50 -8.54
N ALA A 61 -12.70 3.94 -7.28
CA ALA A 61 -13.70 4.93 -6.87
C ALA A 61 -13.55 6.27 -7.63
N LEU A 62 -12.36 6.55 -8.17
CA LEU A 62 -12.10 7.73 -9.01
C LEU A 62 -12.33 7.45 -10.51
N HIS A 63 -12.38 6.19 -10.95
CA HIS A 63 -12.60 5.82 -12.36
C HIS A 63 -14.09 5.69 -12.70
N LEU A 64 -14.95 5.41 -11.72
CA LEU A 64 -16.42 5.44 -11.88
C LEU A 64 -17.00 6.85 -12.11
N SER A 65 -16.19 7.91 -12.07
CA SER A 65 -16.60 9.27 -12.45
C SER A 65 -16.11 9.69 -13.85
N THR A 66 -15.48 8.79 -14.63
CA THR A 66 -14.99 9.08 -16.00
C THR A 66 -15.34 8.02 -17.04
N THR A 67 -16.17 7.02 -16.72
CA THR A 67 -16.81 6.15 -17.72
C THR A 67 -18.24 6.61 -17.96
N SER A 68 -18.35 7.77 -18.59
CA SER A 68 -19.47 8.16 -19.43
C SER A 68 -18.87 8.96 -20.59
N GLU A 69 -18.28 8.23 -21.52
CA GLU A 69 -18.15 8.61 -22.93
C GLU A 69 -18.37 7.34 -23.76
#